data_AF-A0A960NKA1-F1
#
_entry.id   AF-A0A960NKA1-F1
#
_cell.length_a   1.000
_cell.length_b   1.000
_cell.length_c   1.000
_cell.angle_alpha   90.00
_cell.angle_beta   90.00
_cell.angle_gamma   90.00
#
_symmetry.space_group_name_H-M   'P 1'
#
loop_
_entity.id
_entity.type
_entity.pdbx_description
1 polymer ?
#
loop_
_entity_poly.entity_id
_entity_poly.type
_entity_poly.pdbx_seq_one_letter_code
_entity_poly.pdbx_strand_id
1 'polypeptide(L)'
;MFTRIVSLEVDSPATTIVMVSDGPIPFPQIIVRDPHGREWISSGDAIRTEDPTRYEVKLDQEKFAPGAYRIQGEGCTKANLAEAGGGDWIKAFAEFTMELPKKERTRRKNKSTSPIRIYFGIHKHMHQPYYDTVNPAAWDGEKDSIFATRAGAYKDYLADAIERYRQGGLPSAGISTSWSGSLIEQLDRCEREGLCGGQFAGWKDRFRAILSEKTLHGHPRLRFTAFGFFHPLMPLIPERDIIDQILRHRDLVERSFGVPASRILFPPETAFHVRMIPALKQAGIEAVIYDSVHRSRACRDYPYPGKEEGMLPPNPSEQVNDPVDDWCALQNVWAPSKISPSLL
;
A
#
# COMPACT_ATOMS: atom_id res chain seq x y z
N MET A 1 -42.24 15.32 29.18
CA MET A 1 -40.92 15.80 29.61
C MET A 1 -40.00 14.59 29.58
N PHE A 2 -38.80 14.69 29.02
CA PHE A 2 -37.84 13.58 28.98
C PHE A 2 -37.35 13.25 30.40
N THR A 3 -37.54 12.01 30.85
CA THR A 3 -37.10 11.54 32.16
C THR A 3 -36.37 10.21 32.13
N ARG A 4 -36.41 9.48 31.00
CA ARG A 4 -35.60 8.26 30.82
C ARG A 4 -35.42 7.89 29.35
N ILE A 5 -34.32 7.20 29.09
CA ILE A 5 -34.15 6.41 27.86
C ILE A 5 -34.85 5.07 28.11
N VAL A 6 -35.82 4.76 27.26
CA VAL A 6 -36.67 3.56 27.35
C VAL A 6 -35.95 2.35 26.75
N SER A 7 -35.27 2.52 25.62
CA SER A 7 -34.43 1.49 25.01
C SER A 7 -33.26 2.09 24.26
N LEU A 8 -32.20 1.29 24.17
CA LEU A 8 -31.01 1.57 23.38
C LEU A 8 -30.58 0.25 22.75
N GLU A 9 -30.79 0.13 21.45
CA GLU A 9 -30.65 -1.14 20.73
C GLU A 9 -29.87 -0.94 19.44
N VAL A 10 -29.27 -2.03 18.97
CA VAL A 10 -28.62 -2.11 17.66
C VAL A 10 -29.37 -3.14 16.86
N ASP A 11 -29.69 -2.82 15.61
CA ASP A 11 -30.24 -3.81 14.69
C ASP A 11 -29.24 -4.95 14.43
N SER A 12 -29.78 -6.09 13.97
CA SER A 12 -28.97 -7.22 13.52
C SER A 12 -29.22 -7.43 12.02
N PRO A 13 -28.21 -7.30 11.15
CA PRO A 13 -26.81 -6.96 11.44
C PRO A 13 -26.61 -5.50 11.89
N ALA A 14 -25.55 -5.20 12.64
CA ALA A 14 -25.28 -3.89 13.26
C ALA A 14 -25.06 -2.75 12.26
N THR A 15 -26.15 -2.24 11.70
CA THR A 15 -26.22 -1.16 10.71
C THR A 15 -26.78 0.14 11.26
N THR A 16 -27.57 0.07 12.34
CA THR A 16 -28.31 1.19 12.90
C THR A 16 -28.37 1.05 14.42
N ILE A 17 -28.04 2.13 15.12
CA ILE A 17 -28.31 2.28 16.55
C ILE A 17 -29.60 3.06 16.70
N VAL A 18 -30.50 2.55 17.53
CA VAL A 18 -31.79 3.15 17.84
C VAL A 18 -31.87 3.44 19.33
N MET A 19 -32.13 4.69 19.68
CA MET A 19 -32.42 5.13 21.03
C MET A 19 -33.87 5.63 21.11
N VAL A 20 -34.65 5.08 22.05
CA VAL A 20 -36.03 5.47 22.32
C VAL A 20 -36.14 6.06 23.71
N SER A 21 -36.93 7.11 23.86
CA SER A 21 -37.11 7.86 25.10
C SER A 21 -38.58 8.02 25.47
N ASP A 22 -38.87 8.43 26.70
CA ASP A 22 -40.24 8.68 27.18
C ASP A 22 -40.76 10.09 26.84
N GLY A 23 -39.93 10.92 26.21
CA GLY A 23 -40.25 12.27 25.79
C GLY A 23 -39.09 12.88 25.00
N PRO A 24 -39.30 14.01 24.30
CA PRO A 24 -38.28 14.59 23.46
C PRO A 24 -37.05 15.01 24.24
N ILE A 25 -35.88 14.60 23.73
CA ILE A 25 -34.56 14.90 24.25
C ILE A 25 -34.07 16.18 23.56
N PRO A 26 -33.87 17.29 24.29
CA PRO A 26 -33.29 18.51 23.73
C PRO A 26 -31.92 18.33 23.07
N PHE A 27 -31.05 17.52 23.67
CA PHE A 27 -29.68 17.27 23.19
C PHE A 27 -29.36 15.76 23.20
N PRO A 28 -29.79 15.00 22.19
CA PRO A 28 -29.48 13.58 22.08
C PRO A 28 -28.03 13.37 21.63
N GLN A 29 -27.36 12.39 22.21
CA GLN A 29 -26.06 11.90 21.77
C GLN A 29 -26.03 10.37 21.80
N ILE A 30 -25.39 9.78 20.80
CA ILE A 30 -25.09 8.35 20.75
C ILE A 30 -23.59 8.19 20.56
N ILE A 31 -22.96 7.49 21.50
CA ILE A 31 -21.51 7.31 21.55
C ILE A 31 -21.20 5.82 21.46
N VAL A 32 -20.36 5.44 20.49
CA VAL A 32 -19.82 4.08 20.36
C VAL A 32 -18.39 4.07 20.87
N ARG A 33 -18.03 3.05 21.66
CA ARG A 33 -16.68 2.87 22.21
C ARG A 33 -16.12 1.50 21.87
N ASP A 34 -14.87 1.46 21.42
CA ASP A 34 -14.12 0.22 21.30
C ASP A 34 -13.48 -0.19 22.65
N PRO A 35 -12.96 -1.43 22.78
CA PRO A 35 -12.28 -1.90 23.99
C PRO A 35 -11.00 -1.13 24.34
N HIS A 36 -10.47 -0.33 23.42
CA HIS A 36 -9.24 0.45 23.57
C HIS A 36 -9.51 1.93 23.91
N GLY A 37 -10.78 2.31 24.09
CA GLY A 37 -11.18 3.66 24.49
C GLY A 37 -11.35 4.65 23.34
N ARG A 38 -11.34 4.21 22.08
CA ARG A 38 -11.69 5.06 20.94
C ARG A 38 -13.19 5.33 20.91
N GLU A 39 -13.57 6.58 20.68
CA GLU A 39 -14.97 7.01 20.68
C GLU A 39 -15.43 7.51 19.30
N TRP A 40 -16.66 7.17 18.93
CA TRP A 40 -17.39 7.76 17.80
C TRP A 40 -18.68 8.38 18.35
N ILE A 41 -18.78 9.70 18.26
CA ILE A 41 -19.89 10.48 18.82
C ILE A 41 -20.78 10.95 17.68
N SER A 42 -22.08 10.67 17.79
CA SER A 42 -23.12 11.19 16.89
C SER A 42 -24.03 12.13 17.66
N SER A 43 -24.23 13.33 17.13
CA SER A 43 -25.10 14.38 17.67
C SER A 43 -25.56 15.31 16.55
N GLY A 44 -26.60 16.13 16.80
CA GLY A 44 -27.13 17.07 15.80
C GLY A 44 -27.61 16.35 14.53
N ASP A 45 -27.19 16.85 13.36
CA ASP A 45 -27.60 16.31 12.04
C ASP A 45 -27.17 14.85 11.80
N ALA A 46 -26.23 14.32 12.60
CA ALA A 46 -25.84 12.91 12.54
C ALA A 46 -26.91 11.97 13.13
N ILE A 47 -27.87 12.50 13.90
CA ILE A 47 -28.98 11.74 14.48
C ILE A 47 -30.24 12.03 13.69
N ARG A 48 -30.80 10.99 13.09
CA ARG A 48 -32.10 11.06 12.42
C ARG A 48 -33.21 10.89 13.45
N THR A 49 -34.18 11.81 13.43
CA THR A 49 -35.34 11.79 14.33
C THR A 49 -36.60 11.67 13.48
N GLU A 50 -37.17 10.46 13.38
CA GLU A 50 -38.44 10.25 12.66
C GLU A 50 -39.66 10.62 13.52
N ASP A 51 -39.56 10.38 14.83
CA ASP A 51 -40.54 10.81 15.84
C ASP A 51 -39.82 11.49 17.01
N PRO A 52 -40.47 12.41 17.75
CA PRO A 52 -39.84 13.21 18.81
C PRO A 52 -39.16 12.41 19.92
N THR A 53 -39.42 11.10 20.02
CA THR A 53 -38.92 10.20 21.05
C THR A 53 -37.95 9.13 20.52
N ARG A 54 -37.72 9.07 19.21
CA ARG A 54 -36.91 8.03 18.54
C ARG A 54 -35.76 8.64 17.74
N TYR A 55 -34.55 8.20 18.06
CA TYR A 55 -33.29 8.73 17.57
C TYR A 55 -32.48 7.60 16.91
N GLU A 56 -32.10 7.78 15.66
CA GLU A 56 -31.42 6.76 14.85
C GLU A 56 -30.08 7.25 14.30
N VAL A 57 -29.06 6.40 14.41
CA VAL A 57 -27.73 6.64 13.85
C VAL A 57 -27.34 5.47 12.96
N LYS A 58 -27.02 5.75 11.70
CA LYS A 58 -26.46 4.74 10.80
C LYS A 58 -24.98 4.53 11.10
N LEU A 59 -24.61 3.27 11.29
CA LEU A 59 -23.23 2.86 11.47
C LEU A 59 -22.56 2.70 10.11
N ASP A 60 -21.44 3.39 9.94
CA ASP A 60 -20.51 3.15 8.83
C ASP A 60 -19.62 1.96 9.20
N GLN A 61 -20.07 0.75 8.84
CA GLN A 61 -19.41 -0.51 9.21
C GLN A 61 -17.94 -0.58 8.79
N GLU A 62 -17.53 0.16 7.75
CA GLU A 62 -16.13 0.21 7.30
C GLU A 62 -15.18 0.85 8.33
N LYS A 63 -15.73 1.61 9.29
CA LYS A 63 -14.96 2.27 10.36
C LYS A 63 -14.73 1.40 11.60
N PHE A 64 -15.41 0.25 11.70
CA PHE A 64 -15.38 -0.60 12.88
C PHE A 64 -14.67 -1.92 12.58
N ALA A 65 -13.69 -2.27 13.41
CA ALA A 65 -13.09 -3.61 13.40
C ALA A 65 -14.06 -4.63 14.03
N PRO A 66 -13.94 -5.92 13.72
CA PRO A 66 -14.70 -6.96 14.40
C PRO A 66 -14.40 -6.98 15.90
N GLY A 67 -15.43 -7.12 16.74
CA GLY A 67 -15.27 -7.14 18.19
C GLY A 67 -16.47 -6.62 18.95
N ALA A 68 -16.36 -6.62 20.28
CA ALA A 68 -17.38 -6.09 21.18
C ALA A 68 -17.23 -4.57 21.31
N TYR A 69 -18.34 -3.86 21.17
CA TYR A 69 -18.43 -2.40 21.32
C TYR A 69 -19.46 -2.05 22.38
N ARG A 70 -19.19 -0.98 23.11
CA ARG A 70 -20.11 -0.41 24.09
C ARG A 70 -20.78 0.82 23.48
N ILE A 71 -22.08 0.94 23.67
CA ILE A 71 -22.87 2.09 23.26
C ILE A 71 -23.32 2.82 24.50
N GLN A 72 -23.21 4.15 24.47
CA GLN A 72 -23.84 5.04 25.41
C GLN A 72 -24.80 5.96 24.65
N GLY A 73 -26.09 5.82 24.90
CA GLY A 73 -27.08 6.80 24.52
C GLY A 73 -27.24 7.79 25.67
N GLU A 74 -27.20 9.08 25.40
CA GLU A 74 -27.42 10.09 26.43
C GLU A 74 -28.22 11.28 25.95
N GLY A 75 -28.88 11.94 26.91
CA GLY A 75 -29.72 13.09 26.66
C GLY A 75 -29.73 14.06 27.83
N CYS A 76 -29.76 15.35 27.54
CA CYS A 76 -29.92 16.39 28.55
C CYS A 76 -31.40 16.72 28.78
N THR A 77 -31.85 16.86 30.02
CA THR A 77 -33.22 17.26 30.36
C THR A 77 -33.49 18.76 30.16
N LYS A 78 -32.44 19.56 29.98
CA LYS A 78 -32.51 21.01 29.76
C LYS A 78 -32.38 21.36 28.28
N ALA A 79 -33.20 22.30 27.82
CA ALA A 79 -33.09 22.84 26.46
C ALA A 79 -32.00 23.93 26.31
N ASN A 80 -31.50 24.47 27.41
CA ASN A 80 -30.36 25.38 27.43
C ASN A 80 -29.15 24.67 28.07
N LEU A 81 -28.14 24.32 27.26
CA LEU A 81 -26.92 23.66 27.76
C LEU A 81 -26.14 24.52 28.77
N ALA A 82 -26.24 25.85 28.70
CA ALA A 82 -25.56 26.73 29.64
C ALA A 82 -26.07 26.61 31.09
N GLU A 83 -27.27 26.05 31.26
CA GLU A 83 -27.91 25.81 32.55
C GLU A 83 -27.85 24.34 33.00
N ALA A 84 -27.24 23.47 32.19
CA ALA A 84 -27.18 22.03 32.45
C ALA A 84 -25.96 21.67 33.31
N GLY A 85 -26.18 20.91 34.37
CA GLY A 85 -25.15 20.25 35.16
C GLY A 85 -25.06 18.74 34.86
N GLY A 86 -24.11 18.05 35.47
CA GLY A 86 -23.93 16.61 35.27
C GLY A 86 -25.15 15.75 35.63
N GLY A 87 -25.98 16.21 36.57
CA GLY A 87 -27.22 15.54 36.98
C GLY A 87 -28.38 15.67 35.98
N ASP A 88 -28.28 16.58 35.01
CA ASP A 88 -29.29 16.76 33.97
C ASP A 88 -29.12 15.80 32.79
N TRP A 89 -28.05 14.98 32.80
CA TRP A 89 -27.74 14.01 31.74
C TRP A 89 -28.19 12.61 32.13
N ILE A 90 -29.11 12.08 31.34
CA ILE A 90 -29.64 10.73 31.49
C ILE A 90 -28.94 9.83 30.48
N LYS A 91 -28.46 8.67 30.94
CA LYS A 91 -27.64 7.75 30.16
C LYS A 91 -28.24 6.35 30.14
N ALA A 92 -28.13 5.69 29.00
CA ALA A 92 -28.37 4.27 28.83
C ALA A 92 -27.17 3.63 28.15
N PHE A 93 -26.93 2.36 28.45
CA PHE A 93 -25.81 1.60 27.93
C PHE A 93 -26.31 0.33 27.26
N ALA A 94 -25.70 0.00 26.14
CA ALA A 94 -25.91 -1.25 25.43
C ALA A 94 -24.58 -1.76 24.91
N GLU A 95 -24.56 -3.01 24.46
CA GLU A 95 -23.38 -3.61 23.84
C GLU A 95 -23.81 -4.30 22.56
N PHE A 96 -22.93 -4.29 21.57
CA PHE A 96 -23.12 -5.07 20.36
C PHE A 96 -21.78 -5.66 19.91
N THR A 97 -21.86 -6.73 19.14
CA THR A 97 -20.69 -7.33 18.51
C THR A 97 -20.72 -6.99 17.04
N MET A 98 -19.65 -6.35 16.55
CA MET A 98 -19.42 -6.19 15.12
C MET A 98 -18.92 -7.53 14.59
N GLU A 99 -19.77 -8.23 13.84
CA GLU A 99 -19.38 -9.49 13.22
C GLU A 99 -18.47 -9.22 12.01
N LEU A 100 -17.47 -10.09 11.83
CA LEU A 100 -16.82 -10.20 10.52
C LEU A 100 -17.90 -10.50 9.48
N PRO A 101 -18.01 -9.75 8.37
CA PRO A 101 -18.59 -10.37 7.18
C PRO A 101 -17.77 -11.64 6.97
N LYS A 102 -18.41 -12.82 7.06
CA LYS A 102 -17.74 -14.09 6.79
C LYS A 102 -17.15 -13.95 5.40
N LYS A 103 -15.86 -13.64 5.30
CA LYS A 103 -15.10 -13.97 4.11
C LYS A 103 -15.29 -15.46 4.01
N GLU A 104 -16.03 -15.91 3.00
CA GLU A 104 -15.93 -17.29 2.59
C GLU A 104 -14.44 -17.57 2.53
N ARG A 105 -13.94 -18.42 3.45
CA ARG A 105 -12.68 -19.10 3.22
C ARG A 105 -12.82 -19.61 1.81
N THR A 106 -12.02 -19.07 0.88
CA THR A 106 -12.02 -19.52 -0.49
C THR A 106 -11.72 -21.00 -0.41
N ARG A 107 -12.76 -21.83 -0.41
CA ARG A 107 -12.63 -23.28 -0.52
C ARG A 107 -11.75 -23.44 -1.73
N ARG A 108 -10.64 -24.17 -1.61
CA ARG A 108 -9.87 -24.64 -2.76
C ARG A 108 -10.90 -25.07 -3.79
N LYS A 109 -11.07 -24.28 -4.86
CA LYS A 109 -12.02 -24.65 -5.91
C LYS A 109 -11.62 -26.05 -6.33
N ASN A 110 -12.58 -26.98 -6.32
CA ASN A 110 -12.39 -28.29 -6.94
C ASN A 110 -11.68 -28.10 -8.28
N LYS A 111 -10.71 -28.96 -8.61
CA LYS A 111 -9.90 -28.90 -9.85
C LYS A 111 -10.77 -28.41 -11.00
N SER A 112 -10.62 -27.13 -11.34
CA SER A 112 -11.28 -26.54 -12.50
C SER A 112 -10.71 -27.25 -13.72
N THR A 113 -11.57 -27.81 -14.56
CA THR A 113 -11.18 -28.37 -15.86
C THR A 113 -10.91 -27.25 -16.88
N SER A 114 -11.26 -26.01 -16.57
CA SER A 114 -10.88 -24.86 -17.38
C SER A 114 -9.39 -24.57 -17.24
N PRO A 115 -8.67 -24.27 -18.34
CA PRO A 115 -7.26 -23.93 -18.28
C PRO A 115 -7.03 -22.75 -17.34
N ILE A 116 -6.18 -22.95 -16.33
CA ILE A 116 -5.75 -21.89 -15.41
C ILE A 116 -4.84 -20.95 -16.19
N ARG A 117 -5.22 -19.68 -16.30
CA ARG A 117 -4.33 -18.64 -16.83
C ARG A 117 -3.45 -18.14 -15.70
N ILE A 118 -2.14 -18.28 -15.86
CA ILE A 118 -1.14 -17.75 -14.95
C ILE A 118 -0.59 -16.46 -15.57
N TYR A 119 -0.63 -15.37 -14.81
CA TYR A 119 0.05 -14.13 -15.16
C TYR A 119 1.33 -14.06 -14.33
N PHE A 120 2.44 -13.82 -15.00
CA PHE A 120 3.74 -13.66 -14.37
C PHE A 120 4.29 -12.28 -14.71
N GLY A 121 4.72 -11.55 -13.68
CA GLY A 121 5.35 -10.24 -13.81
C GLY A 121 6.84 -10.34 -13.51
N ILE A 122 7.68 -9.88 -14.45
CA ILE A 122 9.10 -9.65 -14.19
C ILE A 122 9.30 -8.16 -13.94
N HIS A 123 9.95 -7.85 -12.81
CA HIS A 123 10.43 -6.51 -12.49
C HIS A 123 11.96 -6.54 -12.34
N LYS A 124 12.65 -5.61 -13.00
CA LYS A 124 14.11 -5.44 -12.88
C LYS A 124 14.44 -4.13 -12.19
N HIS A 125 15.05 -4.21 -11.02
CA HIS A 125 15.46 -3.05 -10.26
C HIS A 125 16.93 -2.69 -10.54
N MET A 126 17.21 -1.44 -10.92
CA MET A 126 18.54 -0.92 -11.19
C MET A 126 18.80 0.34 -10.37
N HIS A 127 19.92 0.38 -9.65
CA HIS A 127 20.29 1.50 -8.82
C HIS A 127 21.81 1.59 -8.65
N GLN A 128 22.31 2.83 -8.65
CA GLN A 128 23.58 3.20 -8.03
C GLN A 128 23.41 4.52 -7.29
N PRO A 129 23.98 4.67 -6.08
CA PRO A 129 23.98 5.94 -5.37
C PRO A 129 24.96 6.92 -6.00
N TYR A 130 24.89 8.18 -5.61
CA TYR A 130 26.09 9.01 -5.66
C TYR A 130 27.03 8.52 -4.56
N TYR A 131 28.24 8.13 -4.96
CA TYR A 131 29.23 7.53 -4.05
C TYR A 131 29.92 8.54 -3.14
N ASP A 132 29.62 9.83 -3.29
CA ASP A 132 30.08 10.90 -2.43
C ASP A 132 28.94 11.91 -2.27
N THR A 133 28.64 12.29 -1.03
CA THR A 133 27.50 13.14 -0.67
C THR A 133 27.79 14.63 -0.89
N VAL A 134 29.06 15.02 -1.01
CA VAL A 134 29.51 16.40 -1.16
C VAL A 134 29.98 16.66 -2.59
N ASN A 135 30.65 15.69 -3.20
CA ASN A 135 31.17 15.77 -4.56
C ASN A 135 30.48 14.74 -5.48
N PRO A 136 29.35 15.10 -6.12
CA PRO A 136 28.68 14.23 -7.10
C PRO A 136 29.58 13.81 -8.28
N ALA A 137 30.70 14.52 -8.51
CA ALA A 137 31.66 14.21 -9.55
C ALA A 137 32.76 13.23 -9.11
N ALA A 138 32.81 12.83 -7.83
CA ALA A 138 33.82 11.91 -7.32
C ALA A 138 33.80 10.58 -8.09
N TRP A 139 34.88 10.30 -8.82
CA TRP A 139 35.02 9.12 -9.68
C TRP A 139 36.44 8.56 -9.58
N ASP A 140 36.56 7.27 -9.27
CA ASP A 140 37.82 6.54 -9.14
C ASP A 140 37.75 5.23 -9.95
N GLY A 141 38.85 4.47 -9.95
CA GLY A 141 38.91 3.19 -10.67
C GLY A 141 37.93 2.13 -10.13
N GLU A 142 37.51 2.23 -8.87
CA GLU A 142 36.48 1.34 -8.32
C GLU A 142 35.13 1.61 -8.97
N LYS A 143 34.70 2.88 -9.02
CA LYS A 143 33.45 3.28 -9.69
C LYS A 143 33.49 2.95 -11.18
N ASP A 144 34.63 3.17 -11.82
CA ASP A 144 34.83 2.77 -13.21
C ASP A 144 34.58 1.27 -13.41
N SER A 145 35.17 0.42 -12.56
CA SER A 145 34.98 -1.02 -12.56
C SER A 145 33.53 -1.45 -12.23
N ILE A 146 32.89 -0.81 -11.24
CA ILE A 146 31.51 -1.11 -10.84
C ILE A 146 30.55 -0.91 -12.01
N PHE A 147 30.68 0.21 -12.72
CA PHE A 147 29.82 0.51 -13.86
C PHE A 147 30.17 -0.37 -15.05
N ALA A 148 31.46 -0.53 -15.36
CA ALA A 148 31.92 -1.34 -16.49
C ALA A 148 31.44 -2.80 -16.41
N THR A 149 31.60 -3.44 -15.26
CA THR A 149 31.19 -4.83 -15.04
C THR A 149 29.67 -5.03 -15.11
N ARG A 150 28.88 -3.96 -15.02
CA ARG A 150 27.41 -3.97 -15.06
C ARG A 150 26.84 -3.42 -16.37
N ALA A 151 27.68 -3.08 -17.35
CA ALA A 151 27.23 -2.45 -18.58
C ALA A 151 26.11 -3.24 -19.29
N GLY A 152 26.20 -4.58 -19.33
CA GLY A 152 25.13 -5.41 -19.89
C GLY A 152 23.77 -5.18 -19.22
N ALA A 153 23.72 -5.06 -17.89
CA ALA A 153 22.49 -4.77 -17.17
C ALA A 153 21.95 -3.36 -17.47
N TYR A 154 22.85 -2.41 -17.71
CA TYR A 154 22.51 -1.00 -17.92
C TYR A 154 22.26 -0.61 -19.39
N LYS A 155 22.60 -1.43 -20.38
CA LYS A 155 22.37 -1.06 -21.79
C LYS A 155 21.84 -2.17 -22.69
N ASP A 156 22.00 -3.45 -22.30
CA ASP A 156 21.76 -4.58 -23.19
C ASP A 156 20.60 -5.48 -22.73
N TYR A 157 20.64 -5.99 -21.51
CA TYR A 157 19.84 -7.16 -21.10
C TYR A 157 18.33 -6.97 -21.18
N LEU A 158 17.83 -5.77 -20.87
CA LEU A 158 16.40 -5.47 -21.00
C LEU A 158 15.96 -5.43 -22.46
N ALA A 159 16.77 -4.85 -23.35
CA ALA A 159 16.50 -4.85 -24.79
C ALA A 159 16.58 -6.26 -25.37
N ASP A 160 17.60 -7.03 -24.98
CA ASP A 160 17.75 -8.44 -25.35
C ASP A 160 16.56 -9.28 -24.89
N ALA A 161 16.02 -9.03 -23.70
CA ALA A 161 14.84 -9.73 -23.20
C ALA A 161 13.60 -9.48 -24.08
N ILE A 162 13.35 -8.21 -24.45
CA ILE A 162 12.24 -7.88 -25.34
C ILE A 162 12.41 -8.51 -26.73
N GLU A 163 13.61 -8.49 -27.28
CA GLU A 163 13.87 -9.12 -28.57
C GLU A 163 13.65 -10.63 -28.51
N ARG A 164 14.14 -11.30 -27.47
CA ARG A 164 13.88 -12.73 -27.24
C ARG A 164 12.40 -13.03 -27.08
N TYR A 165 11.61 -12.17 -26.43
CA TYR A 165 10.16 -12.34 -26.35
C TYR A 165 9.48 -12.27 -27.72
N ARG A 166 9.94 -11.38 -28.60
CA ARG A 166 9.43 -11.28 -29.97
C ARG A 166 9.78 -12.52 -30.78
N GLN A 167 11.06 -12.87 -30.82
CA GLN A 167 11.57 -14.02 -31.58
C GLN A 167 11.01 -15.34 -31.07
N GLY A 168 10.78 -15.46 -29.76
CA GLY A 168 10.19 -16.64 -29.13
C GLY A 168 8.67 -16.76 -29.26
N GLY A 169 8.02 -15.88 -30.03
CA GLY A 169 6.57 -15.95 -30.23
C GLY A 169 5.77 -15.75 -28.95
N LEU A 170 6.20 -14.82 -28.08
CA LEU A 170 5.51 -14.45 -26.84
C LEU A 170 4.77 -13.12 -27.04
N PRO A 171 3.57 -13.12 -27.66
CA PRO A 171 2.89 -11.92 -28.10
C PRO A 171 2.40 -11.04 -26.94
N SER A 172 2.14 -11.62 -25.78
CA SER A 172 1.68 -10.89 -24.58
C SER A 172 2.81 -10.55 -23.59
N ALA A 173 4.06 -10.94 -23.88
CA ALA A 173 5.17 -10.78 -22.95
C ALA A 173 5.74 -9.36 -22.92
N GLY A 174 6.01 -8.89 -21.71
CA GLY A 174 6.68 -7.63 -21.42
C GLY A 174 7.39 -7.69 -20.08
N ILE A 175 8.16 -6.65 -19.77
CA ILE A 175 8.96 -6.50 -18.56
C ILE A 175 8.82 -5.09 -18.01
N SER A 176 8.81 -4.99 -16.68
CA SER A 176 8.86 -3.71 -15.99
C SER A 176 10.23 -3.50 -15.36
N THR A 177 10.63 -2.25 -15.18
CA THR A 177 11.92 -1.91 -14.58
C THR A 177 11.86 -0.62 -13.80
N SER A 178 12.61 -0.51 -12.71
CA SER A 178 12.77 0.72 -11.93
C SER A 178 14.23 1.16 -11.96
N TRP A 179 14.47 2.45 -12.19
CA TRP A 179 15.82 3.01 -12.28
C TRP A 179 15.90 4.22 -11.36
N SER A 180 16.92 4.30 -10.49
CA SER A 180 17.14 5.55 -9.76
C SER A 180 17.55 6.68 -10.70
N GLY A 181 17.12 7.90 -10.38
CA GLY A 181 17.56 9.09 -11.12
C GLY A 181 19.08 9.26 -11.01
N SER A 182 19.65 8.99 -9.83
CA SER A 182 21.09 8.98 -9.61
C SER A 182 21.85 7.99 -10.51
N LEU A 183 21.23 6.88 -10.92
CA LEU A 183 21.85 5.94 -11.87
C LEU A 183 21.83 6.54 -13.29
N ILE A 184 20.66 7.04 -13.72
CA ILE A 184 20.50 7.63 -15.05
C ILE A 184 21.47 8.80 -15.25
N GLU A 185 21.59 9.69 -14.27
CA GLU A 185 22.52 10.84 -14.35
C GLU A 185 23.99 10.40 -14.42
N GLN A 186 24.37 9.35 -13.69
CA GLN A 186 25.73 8.82 -13.75
C GLN A 186 26.03 8.10 -15.07
N LEU A 187 25.07 7.42 -15.68
CA LEU A 187 25.23 6.84 -17.01
C LEU A 187 25.32 7.91 -18.10
N ASP A 188 24.51 8.97 -18.00
CA ASP A 188 24.60 10.14 -18.88
C ASP A 188 25.95 10.86 -18.73
N ARG A 189 26.51 10.88 -17.53
CA ARG A 189 27.89 11.32 -17.30
C ARG A 189 28.91 10.40 -17.96
N CYS A 190 28.78 9.09 -17.80
CA CYS A 190 29.69 8.12 -18.44
C CYS A 190 29.71 8.28 -19.97
N GLU A 191 28.55 8.50 -20.58
CA GLU A 191 28.39 8.81 -22.00
C GLU A 191 29.13 10.10 -22.38
N ARG A 192 28.88 11.20 -21.65
CA ARG A 192 29.45 12.52 -21.95
C ARG A 192 30.96 12.61 -21.75
N GLU A 193 31.49 11.96 -20.72
CA GLU A 193 32.89 12.06 -20.30
C GLU A 193 33.76 10.89 -20.80
N GLY A 194 33.16 9.90 -21.47
CA GLY A 194 33.88 8.71 -21.94
C GLY A 194 34.40 7.80 -20.81
N LEU A 195 33.75 7.84 -19.64
CA LEU A 195 34.11 6.99 -18.49
C LEU A 195 33.86 5.51 -18.83
N CYS A 196 34.44 4.62 -18.04
CA CYS A 196 34.35 3.18 -18.25
C CYS A 196 34.85 2.78 -19.65
N GLY A 197 35.91 3.43 -20.14
CA GLY A 197 36.46 3.19 -21.48
C GLY A 197 35.50 3.53 -22.63
N GLY A 198 34.54 4.44 -22.41
CA GLY A 198 33.58 4.88 -23.42
C GLY A 198 32.44 3.89 -23.70
N GLN A 199 32.31 2.81 -22.92
CA GLN A 199 31.34 1.75 -23.21
C GLN A 199 29.86 2.15 -23.08
N PHE A 200 29.59 3.31 -22.48
CA PHE A 200 28.25 3.89 -22.32
C PHE A 200 27.90 4.92 -23.40
N ALA A 201 28.74 5.09 -24.43
CA ALA A 201 28.34 5.87 -25.60
C ALA A 201 27.04 5.32 -26.21
N GLY A 202 26.00 6.15 -26.34
CA GLY A 202 24.72 5.74 -26.89
C GLY A 202 23.96 4.73 -26.02
N TRP A 203 24.21 4.67 -24.71
CA TRP A 203 23.65 3.60 -23.84
C TRP A 203 22.11 3.52 -23.86
N LYS A 204 21.43 4.62 -24.22
CA LYS A 204 19.95 4.71 -24.31
C LYS A 204 19.40 4.19 -25.64
N ASP A 205 20.21 4.05 -26.68
CA ASP A 205 19.73 3.87 -28.06
C ASP A 205 18.94 2.59 -28.23
N ARG A 206 19.44 1.48 -27.67
CA ARG A 206 18.75 0.19 -27.70
C ARG A 206 17.40 0.24 -27.00
N PHE A 207 17.30 0.96 -25.88
CA PHE A 207 16.02 1.15 -25.19
C PHE A 207 15.06 1.96 -26.04
N ARG A 208 15.49 3.12 -26.55
CA ARG A 208 14.66 4.00 -27.39
C ARG A 208 14.11 3.26 -28.61
N ALA A 209 14.89 2.38 -29.22
CA ALA A 209 14.46 1.55 -30.34
C ALA A 209 13.31 0.58 -29.99
N ILE A 210 13.26 0.05 -28.76
CA ILE A 210 12.25 -0.93 -28.33
C ILE A 210 11.07 -0.34 -27.55
N LEU A 211 11.12 0.93 -27.14
CA LEU A 211 10.09 1.53 -26.29
C LEU A 211 8.74 1.76 -27.00
N SER A 212 8.75 1.81 -28.33
CA SER A 212 7.54 1.82 -29.15
C SER A 212 6.86 0.44 -29.21
N GLU A 213 7.59 -0.64 -28.88
CA GLU A 213 7.10 -2.01 -29.06
C GLU A 213 5.94 -2.35 -28.13
N LYS A 214 4.91 -2.95 -28.72
CA LYS A 214 3.68 -3.32 -28.02
C LYS A 214 3.48 -4.82 -27.96
N THR A 215 2.79 -5.25 -26.91
CA THR A 215 2.19 -6.58 -26.82
C THR A 215 0.97 -6.67 -27.75
N LEU A 216 0.44 -7.87 -27.95
CA LEU A 216 -0.81 -8.12 -28.69
C LEU A 216 -2.00 -7.32 -28.16
N HIS A 217 -1.96 -6.92 -26.89
CA HIS A 217 -3.02 -6.14 -26.24
C HIS A 217 -2.75 -4.63 -26.26
N GLY A 218 -1.75 -4.16 -27.01
CA GLY A 218 -1.43 -2.73 -27.15
C GLY A 218 -0.65 -2.14 -25.97
N HIS A 219 -0.20 -2.96 -25.01
CA HIS A 219 0.60 -2.47 -23.88
C HIS A 219 2.09 -2.38 -24.26
N PRO A 220 2.85 -1.41 -23.73
CA PRO A 220 4.31 -1.38 -23.91
C PRO A 220 4.96 -2.68 -23.45
N ARG A 221 5.92 -3.20 -24.24
CA ARG A 221 6.70 -4.37 -23.85
C ARG A 221 7.72 -4.06 -22.76
N LEU A 222 8.27 -2.85 -22.75
CA LEU A 222 9.12 -2.34 -21.66
C LEU A 222 8.40 -1.17 -20.98
N ARG A 223 8.36 -1.18 -19.65
CA ARG A 223 7.76 -0.10 -18.86
C ARG A 223 8.63 0.27 -17.68
N PHE A 224 8.99 1.55 -17.57
CA PHE A 224 9.61 2.11 -16.37
C PHE A 224 8.53 2.28 -15.30
N THR A 225 8.74 1.76 -14.10
CA THR A 225 7.90 2.10 -12.93
C THR A 225 8.29 3.48 -12.41
N ALA A 226 7.38 4.16 -11.73
CA ALA A 226 7.79 5.27 -10.88
C ALA A 226 8.76 4.75 -9.82
N PHE A 227 9.67 5.63 -9.40
CA PHE A 227 10.73 5.33 -8.47
C PHE A 227 11.15 6.60 -7.72
N GLY A 228 11.98 6.46 -6.68
CA GLY A 228 12.58 7.61 -6.01
C GLY A 228 13.92 8.00 -6.64
N PHE A 229 14.09 9.29 -6.95
CA PHE A 229 15.28 9.81 -7.65
C PHE A 229 16.61 9.35 -7.04
N PHE A 230 16.78 9.50 -5.73
CA PHE A 230 17.98 9.13 -4.99
C PHE A 230 17.87 7.78 -4.28
N HIS A 231 16.84 6.97 -4.60
CA HIS A 231 16.56 5.71 -3.89
C HIS A 231 16.39 5.89 -2.35
N PRO A 232 15.56 6.85 -1.88
CA PRO A 232 15.40 7.07 -0.44
C PRO A 232 14.54 5.97 0.20
N LEU A 233 14.77 5.67 1.48
CA LEU A 233 13.80 4.97 2.32
C LEU A 233 12.57 5.86 2.51
N MET A 234 11.65 5.83 1.54
CA MET A 234 10.51 6.73 1.45
C MET A 234 9.65 6.79 2.72
N PRO A 235 9.42 5.68 3.47
CA PRO A 235 8.69 5.74 4.73
C PRO A 235 9.34 6.59 5.82
N LEU A 236 10.61 7.01 5.67
CA LEU A 236 11.37 7.73 6.69
C LEU A 236 11.59 9.21 6.36
N ILE A 237 11.13 9.69 5.19
CA ILE A 237 11.29 11.08 4.78
C ILE A 237 9.96 11.86 4.87
N PRO A 238 9.99 13.20 4.87
CA PRO A 238 8.80 14.05 4.78
C PRO A 238 7.97 13.82 3.51
N GLU A 239 6.67 14.04 3.59
CA GLU A 239 5.73 13.88 2.46
C GLU A 239 6.14 14.69 1.22
N ARG A 240 6.51 15.96 1.41
CA ARG A 240 7.00 16.84 0.34
C ARG A 240 8.21 16.24 -0.40
N ASP A 241 9.08 15.54 0.32
CA ASP A 241 10.30 14.96 -0.27
C ASP A 241 9.95 13.68 -1.03
N ILE A 242 8.97 12.88 -0.57
CA ILE A 242 8.45 11.74 -1.35
C ILE A 242 7.90 12.23 -2.69
N ILE A 243 7.10 13.31 -2.67
CA ILE A 243 6.50 13.89 -3.88
C ILE A 243 7.61 14.37 -4.83
N ASP A 244 8.56 15.17 -4.33
CA ASP A 244 9.67 15.71 -5.13
C ASP A 244 10.53 14.60 -5.75
N GLN A 245 10.86 13.56 -4.98
CA GLN A 245 11.63 12.40 -5.46
C GLN A 245 10.95 11.68 -6.62
N ILE A 246 9.62 11.52 -6.56
CA ILE A 246 8.85 10.85 -7.61
C ILE A 246 8.73 11.75 -8.85
N LEU A 247 8.43 13.04 -8.67
CA LEU A 247 8.26 13.97 -9.79
C LEU A 247 9.57 14.14 -10.56
N ARG A 248 10.69 14.40 -9.88
CA ARG A 248 12.02 14.50 -10.51
C ARG A 248 12.39 13.25 -11.28
N HIS A 249 12.12 12.07 -10.70
CA HIS A 249 12.38 10.80 -11.36
C HIS A 249 11.55 10.66 -12.64
N ARG A 250 10.25 10.94 -12.57
CA ARG A 250 9.34 10.84 -13.73
C ARG A 250 9.78 11.78 -14.86
N ASP A 251 10.10 13.02 -14.52
CA ASP A 251 10.59 14.03 -15.47
C ASP A 251 11.92 13.62 -16.10
N LEU A 252 12.82 12.99 -15.33
CA LEU A 252 14.08 12.49 -15.87
C LEU A 252 13.85 11.29 -16.80
N VAL A 253 13.01 10.33 -16.43
CA VAL A 253 12.69 9.18 -17.30
C VAL A 253 12.10 9.65 -18.64
N GLU A 254 11.16 10.60 -18.61
CA GLU A 254 10.55 11.13 -19.82
C GLU A 254 11.58 11.84 -20.72
N ARG A 255 12.44 12.68 -20.15
CA ARG A 255 13.51 13.35 -20.91
C ARG A 255 14.56 12.36 -21.45
N SER A 256 14.93 11.34 -20.68
CA SER A 256 15.97 10.39 -21.08
C SER A 256 15.46 9.39 -22.11
N PHE A 257 14.24 8.91 -21.98
CA PHE A 257 13.72 7.78 -22.78
C PHE A 257 12.59 8.15 -23.74
N GLY A 258 12.02 9.36 -23.66
CA GLY A 258 10.91 9.80 -24.52
C GLY A 258 9.57 9.13 -24.19
N VAL A 259 9.46 8.48 -23.04
CA VAL A 259 8.23 7.84 -22.56
C VAL A 259 8.02 8.16 -21.08
N PRO A 260 6.77 8.31 -20.62
CA PRO A 260 6.52 8.55 -19.21
C PRO A 260 6.80 7.28 -18.38
N ALA A 261 7.33 7.47 -17.18
CA ALA A 261 7.29 6.41 -16.17
C ALA A 261 5.83 6.10 -15.78
N SER A 262 5.57 4.85 -15.46
CA SER A 262 4.23 4.38 -15.10
C SER A 262 3.76 4.96 -13.77
N ARG A 263 2.44 4.92 -13.56
CA ARG A 263 1.79 5.29 -12.29
C ARG A 263 1.88 4.18 -11.23
N ILE A 264 2.61 3.10 -11.52
CA ILE A 264 2.96 2.05 -10.56
C ILE A 264 4.33 2.38 -9.97
N LEU A 265 4.43 2.47 -8.65
CA LEU A 265 5.67 2.70 -7.92
C LEU A 265 6.31 1.36 -7.54
N PHE A 266 7.61 1.22 -7.78
CA PHE A 266 8.44 0.31 -7.01
C PHE A 266 9.11 1.15 -5.90
N PRO A 267 8.77 1.00 -4.62
CA PRO A 267 9.43 1.77 -3.58
C PRO A 267 10.85 1.24 -3.37
N PRO A 268 11.84 2.12 -3.16
CA PRO A 268 13.19 1.71 -2.77
C PRO A 268 13.18 0.67 -1.65
N GLU A 269 13.93 -0.42 -1.83
CA GLU A 269 13.98 -1.57 -0.91
C GLU A 269 12.64 -2.23 -0.59
N THR A 270 11.64 -2.07 -1.45
CA THR A 270 10.25 -2.47 -1.18
C THR A 270 9.69 -1.88 0.13
N ALA A 271 10.31 -0.81 0.62
CA ALA A 271 9.99 -0.17 1.88
C ALA A 271 8.67 0.59 1.74
N PHE A 272 7.64 0.08 2.41
CA PHE A 272 6.29 0.62 2.34
C PHE A 272 5.75 0.88 3.75
N HIS A 273 5.04 2.00 3.90
CA HIS A 273 4.22 2.28 5.06
C HIS A 273 3.01 3.10 4.60
N VAL A 274 1.83 2.85 5.19
CA VAL A 274 0.58 3.50 4.81
C VAL A 274 0.63 5.04 4.90
N ARG A 275 1.54 5.58 5.73
CA ARG A 275 1.80 7.03 5.83
C ARG A 275 2.22 7.67 4.50
N MET A 276 2.76 6.90 3.57
CA MET A 276 3.18 7.41 2.27
C MET A 276 1.99 7.64 1.33
N ILE A 277 0.85 6.95 1.55
CA ILE A 277 -0.28 6.93 0.61
C ILE A 277 -0.75 8.34 0.20
N PRO A 278 -0.91 9.33 1.12
CA PRO A 278 -1.28 10.69 0.72
C PRO A 278 -0.28 11.31 -0.27
N ALA A 279 1.01 11.25 0.04
CA ALA A 279 2.11 11.71 -0.82
C ALA A 279 2.10 11.01 -2.20
N LEU A 280 1.91 9.68 -2.20
CA LEU A 280 1.87 8.88 -3.42
C LEU A 280 0.70 9.28 -4.32
N LYS A 281 -0.49 9.46 -3.75
CA LYS A 281 -1.67 9.92 -4.49
C LYS A 281 -1.43 11.31 -5.08
N GLN A 282 -0.87 12.23 -4.30
CA GLN A 282 -0.54 13.58 -4.77
C GLN A 282 0.50 13.56 -5.91
N ALA A 283 1.47 12.66 -5.87
CA ALA A 283 2.45 12.46 -6.95
C ALA A 283 1.89 11.66 -8.15
N GLY A 284 0.60 11.33 -8.16
CA GLY A 284 -0.05 10.60 -9.25
C GLY A 284 0.34 9.12 -9.34
N ILE A 285 0.63 8.48 -8.22
CA ILE A 285 0.81 7.03 -8.11
C ILE A 285 -0.53 6.36 -7.83
N GLU A 286 -0.79 5.25 -8.53
CA GLU A 286 -2.03 4.47 -8.45
C GLU A 286 -1.84 3.09 -7.84
N ALA A 287 -0.64 2.53 -7.92
CA ALA A 287 -0.32 1.23 -7.36
C ALA A 287 1.13 1.17 -6.87
N VAL A 288 1.39 0.26 -5.94
CA VAL A 288 2.73 0.05 -5.36
C VAL A 288 3.06 -1.44 -5.43
N ILE A 289 4.25 -1.77 -5.90
CA ILE A 289 4.83 -3.11 -5.80
C ILE A 289 5.55 -3.18 -4.46
N TYR A 290 5.06 -3.97 -3.51
CA TYR A 290 5.71 -4.16 -2.21
C TYR A 290 5.80 -5.66 -1.88
N ASP A 291 6.69 -6.00 -0.95
CA ASP A 291 6.96 -7.40 -0.65
C ASP A 291 5.79 -8.06 0.10
N SER A 292 5.47 -9.29 -0.30
CA SER A 292 4.54 -10.19 0.39
C SER A 292 4.82 -10.32 1.90
N VAL A 293 6.09 -10.17 2.31
CA VAL A 293 6.50 -10.32 3.70
C VAL A 293 5.84 -9.31 4.66
N HIS A 294 5.44 -8.12 4.15
CA HIS A 294 4.66 -7.14 4.90
C HIS A 294 3.31 -7.70 5.37
N ARG A 295 2.72 -8.63 4.61
CA ARG A 295 1.48 -9.32 4.98
C ARG A 295 1.77 -10.59 5.79
N SER A 296 2.74 -11.39 5.35
CA SER A 296 3.08 -12.67 6.00
C SER A 296 3.46 -12.49 7.46
N ARG A 297 4.29 -11.48 7.77
CA ARG A 297 4.79 -11.23 9.14
C ARG A 297 3.73 -10.69 10.10
N ALA A 298 2.61 -10.19 9.58
CA ALA A 298 1.50 -9.75 10.40
C ALA A 298 0.59 -10.92 10.84
N CYS A 299 0.79 -12.15 10.33
CA CYS A 299 0.06 -13.34 10.78
C CYS A 299 0.58 -13.84 12.13
N ARG A 300 -0.34 -14.21 13.03
CA ARG A 300 -0.04 -14.75 14.37
C ARG A 300 0.80 -16.03 14.36
N ASP A 301 0.73 -16.79 13.28
CA ASP A 301 1.42 -18.08 13.09
C ASP A 301 2.60 -17.98 12.12
N TYR A 302 3.07 -16.76 11.81
CA TYR A 302 4.17 -16.56 10.86
C TYR A 302 5.37 -17.46 11.20
N PRO A 303 5.77 -18.37 10.29
CA PRO A 303 6.81 -19.35 10.56
C PRO A 303 8.21 -18.73 10.37
N TYR A 304 8.57 -17.80 11.24
CA TYR A 304 9.86 -17.10 11.19
C TYR A 304 11.02 -18.12 11.23
N PRO A 305 11.85 -18.21 10.17
CA PRO A 305 12.91 -19.21 10.06
C PRO A 305 14.19 -18.83 10.83
N GLY A 306 14.17 -17.70 11.55
CA GLY A 306 15.35 -17.19 12.25
C GLY A 306 16.19 -16.26 11.36
N LYS A 307 17.48 -16.14 11.71
CA LYS A 307 18.40 -15.15 11.13
C LYS A 307 18.60 -15.28 9.61
N GLU A 308 18.35 -16.46 9.04
CA GLU A 308 18.49 -16.74 7.61
C GLU A 308 17.48 -15.95 6.74
N GLU A 309 16.39 -15.47 7.33
CA GLU A 309 15.44 -14.55 6.68
C GLU A 309 16.08 -13.20 6.30
N GLY A 310 17.16 -12.80 6.96
CA GLY A 310 17.78 -11.49 6.77
C GLY A 310 16.97 -10.33 7.38
N MET A 311 15.92 -10.62 8.15
CA MET A 311 15.11 -9.65 8.89
C MET A 311 15.07 -10.00 10.38
N LEU A 312 14.85 -9.00 11.23
CA LEU A 312 14.59 -9.20 12.66
C LEU A 312 13.32 -10.04 12.87
N PRO A 313 13.11 -10.72 14.02
CA PRO A 313 11.83 -11.37 14.30
C PRO A 313 10.66 -10.37 14.20
N PRO A 314 9.45 -10.81 13.79
CA PRO A 314 8.28 -9.94 13.79
C PRO A 314 7.99 -9.45 15.21
N ASN A 315 7.55 -8.20 15.33
CA ASN A 315 7.09 -7.67 16.60
C ASN A 315 5.76 -8.35 16.95
N PRO A 316 5.61 -9.01 18.12
CA PRO A 316 4.35 -9.67 18.48
C PRO A 316 3.12 -8.76 18.46
N SER A 317 3.30 -7.45 18.72
CA SER A 317 2.21 -6.48 18.65
C SER A 317 1.74 -6.16 17.22
N GLU A 318 2.55 -6.48 16.21
CA GLU A 318 2.21 -6.33 14.78
C GLU A 318 1.58 -7.61 14.21
N GLN A 319 1.63 -8.73 14.94
CA GLN A 319 1.08 -10.02 14.52
C GLN A 319 -0.42 -10.13 14.83
N VAL A 320 -1.22 -9.27 14.20
CA VAL A 320 -2.66 -9.16 14.49
C VAL A 320 -3.55 -9.97 13.52
N ASN A 321 -3.02 -10.38 12.37
CA ASN A 321 -3.78 -11.12 11.35
C ASN A 321 -3.97 -12.58 11.77
N ASP A 322 -5.09 -13.16 11.33
CA ASP A 322 -5.41 -14.56 11.61
C ASP A 322 -4.38 -15.53 11.03
N PRO A 323 -4.18 -16.69 11.67
CA PRO A 323 -3.36 -17.77 11.14
C PRO A 323 -3.79 -18.26 9.76
N VAL A 324 -2.83 -18.79 8.98
CA VAL A 324 -3.09 -19.41 7.66
C VAL A 324 -2.56 -20.85 7.61
N ASP A 325 -3.20 -21.71 6.83
CA ASP A 325 -2.90 -23.15 6.81
C ASP A 325 -2.16 -23.63 5.54
N ASP A 326 -1.69 -22.69 4.70
CA ASP A 326 -1.09 -22.97 3.40
C ASP A 326 0.36 -22.49 3.23
N TRP A 327 1.10 -22.34 4.34
CA TRP A 327 2.53 -22.06 4.32
C TRP A 327 3.33 -23.08 3.50
N CYS A 328 4.04 -22.63 2.48
CA CYS A 328 4.87 -23.47 1.63
C CYS A 328 6.28 -22.88 1.42
N ALA A 329 7.27 -23.75 1.29
CA ALA A 329 8.63 -23.36 0.92
C ALA A 329 8.78 -23.48 -0.60
N LEU A 330 9.26 -22.41 -1.24
CA LEU A 330 9.59 -22.46 -2.65
C LEU A 330 10.82 -23.35 -2.87
N GLN A 331 10.82 -24.08 -3.99
CA GLN A 331 11.92 -24.95 -4.40
C GLN A 331 12.60 -24.34 -5.63
N ASN A 332 13.92 -24.49 -5.72
CA ASN A 332 14.73 -23.98 -6.84
C ASN A 332 14.69 -22.46 -7.06
N VAL A 333 14.21 -21.71 -6.07
CA VAL A 333 14.23 -20.24 -6.03
C VAL A 333 14.70 -19.85 -4.63
N TRP A 334 15.55 -18.82 -4.54
CA TRP A 334 15.93 -18.28 -3.25
C TRP A 334 14.71 -17.62 -2.59
N ALA A 335 14.26 -18.20 -1.48
CA ALA A 335 13.18 -17.70 -0.64
C ALA A 335 13.46 -18.22 0.78
N PRO A 336 14.08 -17.41 1.67
CA PRO A 336 14.50 -17.89 2.98
C PRO A 336 13.31 -18.15 3.91
N SER A 337 12.15 -17.55 3.64
CA SER A 337 10.92 -17.71 4.41
C SER A 337 9.88 -18.52 3.64
N LYS A 338 8.99 -19.20 4.38
CA LYS A 338 7.78 -19.78 3.76
C LYS A 338 6.86 -18.66 3.28
N ILE A 339 6.20 -18.89 2.15
CA ILE A 339 5.15 -18.02 1.63
C ILE A 339 3.79 -18.66 1.87
N SER A 340 2.73 -17.85 1.86
CA SER A 340 1.35 -18.33 1.85
C SER A 340 0.66 -17.78 0.59
N PRO A 341 0.28 -18.65 -0.37
CA PRO A 341 -0.46 -18.22 -1.55
C PRO A 341 -1.79 -17.52 -1.24
N SER A 342 -2.44 -17.85 -0.12
CA SER A 342 -3.67 -17.19 0.32
C SER A 342 -3.49 -15.75 0.78
N LEU A 343 -2.26 -15.33 1.08
CA LEU A 343 -1.91 -13.95 1.44
C LEU A 343 -1.51 -13.06 0.25
N LEU A 344 -1.41 -13.61 -0.96
CA LEU A 344 -0.93 -12.90 -2.16
C LEU A 344 -2.00 -12.05 -2.84
#